data_AF-A0A959IPN6-F1
#
_entry.id   AF-A0A959IPN6-F1
#
_cell.length_a   1.000
_cell.length_b   1.000
_cell.length_c   1.000
_cell.angle_alpha   90.00
_cell.angle_beta   90.00
_cell.angle_gamma   90.00
#
_symmetry.space_group_name_H-M   'P 1'
#
loop_
_entity.id
_entity.type
_entity.pdbx_description
1 polymer ?
#
loop_
_entity_poly.entity_id
_entity_poly.type
_entity_poly.pdbx_seq_one_letter_code
_entity_poly.pdbx_strand_id
1 'polypeptide(L)'
;MYRFLSCTLFILLSSGWNPPLSAQPAEWPDYEAVVRYYFDHYQAPGSYYQLAFSRRPDGYYAERKDGAMRPDGEELFYDFATGKFLPLTLFPAHRKDKNPTGFPQVAPPDDLQERSESYLNRNSYARKDFELLPYCQYVGWYKDVITLYEGQEAQLSSWELQALGRAYQSQASALLNNDVGLADPEDSFHPSIERGQLTEAQIATYLGWVDKELAVYQRLEAQDPDFMTPVGPVSTKHDHEVMDAFVTLYRFQHLTAAQQVLRPGLYDEYLLHMGRNLLRSCPPDAILFVWGDSDTYPLYYLQAKEGVRRDVILINMSLIVTPRYQRLVYGGPFSAKPLATGFPPFFFDQTVLVMGAAGPTAEVLPLEELYAALGNRDNYQPMTTDPKNLQVMLPSVRLELPVPGSVRAPLGGTADELVLNPGNNYLAGTELVLPDLLMANNWQRPVCFSPTVTFLTSDQFIPFLVWEGMVLRFYPLAAEASESDRQGDIMGRPIDIEPSFAFWRETFRTDTAARITDFDKAPYQVRALMAGLRLIEALAEAEDTTRCRQMTGWLMNYFPDEQDPWGMAWTTVVEPLAAAGLTDLAEQIGLTVVNNLEQGKLSEWDQQQGPFLKERLRIAATAHQMNGLVERLR
;
A
#
# COMPACT_ATOMS: atom_id res chain seq x y z
N MET A 1 -14.96 -23.95 10.98
CA MET A 1 -13.53 -23.84 11.32
C MET A 1 -12.71 -23.95 10.05
N TYR A 2 -13.04 -23.10 9.09
CA TYR A 2 -12.54 -23.03 7.73
C TYR A 2 -12.13 -21.56 7.53
N ARG A 3 -11.23 -21.28 6.58
CA ARG A 3 -10.85 -19.93 6.11
C ARG A 3 -9.76 -19.22 6.92
N PHE A 4 -8.50 -19.55 6.59
CA PHE A 4 -7.30 -18.79 6.99
C PHE A 4 -6.43 -18.43 5.77
N LEU A 5 -7.05 -18.32 4.58
CA LEU A 5 -6.34 -18.00 3.34
C LEU A 5 -6.53 -16.58 2.84
N SER A 6 -7.27 -15.76 3.58
CA SER A 6 -7.57 -14.40 3.20
C SER A 6 -6.89 -13.40 4.13
N CYS A 7 -6.10 -12.50 3.53
CA CYS A 7 -5.49 -11.32 4.13
C CYS A 7 -4.21 -11.47 4.99
N THR A 8 -3.82 -12.66 5.44
CA THR A 8 -2.56 -12.82 6.21
C THR A 8 -1.30 -12.93 5.35
N LEU A 9 -1.40 -12.79 4.03
CA LEU A 9 -0.24 -12.81 3.13
C LEU A 9 0.60 -11.52 3.20
N PHE A 10 0.08 -10.46 3.85
CA PHE A 10 0.72 -9.14 3.83
C PHE A 10 1.34 -8.69 5.16
N ILE A 11 1.24 -9.49 6.25
CA ILE A 11 1.61 -9.02 7.60
C ILE A 11 2.68 -9.89 8.31
N LEU A 12 3.12 -11.03 7.77
CA LEU A 12 4.04 -11.94 8.51
C LEU A 12 5.34 -12.32 7.79
N LEU A 13 5.93 -11.41 7.03
CA LEU A 13 7.34 -11.50 6.59
C LEU A 13 8.22 -10.39 7.21
N SER A 14 7.88 -9.91 8.41
CA SER A 14 8.71 -8.98 9.19
C SER A 14 9.42 -9.62 10.38
N SER A 15 9.62 -10.95 10.38
CA SER A 15 10.36 -11.62 11.47
C SER A 15 11.36 -12.61 10.88
N GLY A 16 12.58 -12.16 10.63
CA GLY A 16 13.66 -13.09 10.30
C GLY A 16 15.03 -12.52 9.93
N TRP A 17 15.15 -11.25 9.53
CA TRP A 17 16.45 -10.70 9.08
C TRP A 17 16.76 -9.37 9.79
N ASN A 18 17.64 -9.43 10.80
CA ASN A 18 18.31 -8.26 11.37
C ASN A 18 19.83 -8.44 11.20
N PRO A 19 20.44 -8.05 10.07
CA PRO A 19 21.82 -7.56 10.11
C PRO A 19 21.85 -6.20 10.82
N PRO A 20 23.01 -5.71 11.33
CA PRO A 20 23.06 -4.41 11.98
C PRO A 20 22.62 -3.30 11.01
N LEU A 21 21.41 -2.79 11.23
CA LEU A 21 20.74 -1.74 10.48
C LEU A 21 21.35 -0.39 10.88
N SER A 22 22.45 0.04 10.26
CA SER A 22 22.80 1.45 10.41
C SER A 22 23.80 2.05 9.44
N ALA A 23 23.45 3.23 8.93
CA ALA A 23 24.41 4.25 8.53
C ALA A 23 24.93 5.07 9.75
N GLN A 24 24.46 4.78 10.97
CA GLN A 24 24.91 5.43 12.19
C GLN A 24 26.31 4.96 12.59
N PRO A 25 27.23 5.87 12.94
CA PRO A 25 28.48 5.55 13.62
C PRO A 25 28.24 4.79 14.95
N ALA A 26 28.94 3.67 15.13
CA ALA A 26 28.80 2.78 16.30
C ALA A 26 29.14 3.46 17.66
N GLU A 27 29.76 4.64 17.64
CA GLU A 27 30.14 5.41 18.82
C GLU A 27 28.97 6.23 19.41
N TRP A 28 27.92 6.46 18.63
CA TRP A 28 26.77 7.26 19.06
C TRP A 28 25.69 6.36 19.69
N PRO A 29 24.96 6.82 20.72
CA PRO A 29 23.83 6.06 21.26
C PRO A 29 22.78 5.86 20.17
N ASP A 30 22.20 4.66 20.07
CA ASP A 30 21.08 4.43 19.16
C ASP A 30 19.85 5.28 19.57
N TYR A 31 18.90 5.42 18.64
CA TYR A 31 17.73 6.25 18.86
C TYR A 31 16.89 5.79 20.07
N GLU A 32 16.82 4.48 20.30
CA GLU A 32 16.08 3.92 21.41
C GLU A 32 16.73 4.31 22.75
N ALA A 33 18.05 4.26 22.84
CA ALA A 33 18.82 4.72 23.99
C ALA A 33 18.64 6.21 24.24
N VAL A 34 18.60 7.05 23.19
CA VAL A 34 18.32 8.49 23.31
C VAL A 34 16.91 8.74 23.87
N VAL A 35 15.90 8.05 23.33
CA VAL A 35 14.51 8.19 23.79
C VAL A 35 14.35 7.71 25.23
N ARG A 36 14.89 6.53 25.57
CA ARG A 36 14.84 6.00 26.94
C ARG A 36 15.54 6.95 27.92
N TYR A 37 16.74 7.44 27.57
CA TYR A 37 17.45 8.41 28.39
C TYR A 37 16.63 9.69 28.62
N TYR A 38 15.93 10.19 27.58
CA TYR A 38 15.03 11.32 27.75
C TYR A 38 13.93 11.02 28.78
N PHE A 39 13.18 9.93 28.60
CA PHE A 39 12.05 9.62 29.49
C PHE A 39 12.49 9.29 30.92
N ASP A 40 13.71 8.81 31.12
CA ASP A 40 14.30 8.57 32.44
C ASP A 40 14.66 9.86 33.19
N HIS A 41 14.89 10.97 32.49
CA HIS A 41 15.42 12.21 33.09
C HIS A 41 14.45 13.39 33.00
N TYR A 42 13.59 13.42 31.98
CA TYR A 42 12.73 14.55 31.63
C TYR A 42 11.28 14.14 31.44
N GLN A 43 10.40 15.10 31.69
CA GLN A 43 8.98 14.97 31.41
C GLN A 43 8.72 15.32 29.94
N ALA A 44 7.82 14.58 29.29
CA ALA A 44 7.26 15.01 28.02
C ALA A 44 6.62 16.40 28.15
N PRO A 45 6.61 17.22 27.08
CA PRO A 45 6.01 18.54 27.14
C PRO A 45 4.48 18.42 27.37
N GLY A 46 3.87 19.49 27.88
CA GLY A 46 2.43 19.48 28.20
C GLY A 46 1.54 19.19 26.99
N SER A 47 0.26 18.89 27.20
CA SER A 47 -0.68 18.38 26.17
C SER A 47 -0.84 19.22 24.89
N TYR A 48 -0.40 20.48 24.91
CA TYR A 48 -0.40 21.37 23.73
C TYR A 48 0.79 21.12 22.78
N TYR A 49 1.86 20.50 23.28
CA TYR A 49 3.11 20.32 22.56
C TYR A 49 3.43 18.83 22.37
N GLN A 50 4.13 18.53 21.31
CA GLN A 50 4.66 17.20 21.02
C GLN A 50 6.18 17.18 21.20
N LEU A 51 6.69 16.05 21.72
CA LEU A 51 8.11 15.77 21.76
C LEU A 51 8.53 15.16 20.43
N ALA A 52 9.57 15.73 19.82
CA ALA A 52 10.26 15.15 18.69
C ALA A 52 11.76 15.09 18.98
N PHE A 53 12.47 14.30 18.20
CA PHE A 53 13.92 14.27 18.18
C PHE A 53 14.41 14.46 16.76
N SER A 54 15.60 15.02 16.62
CA SER A 54 16.35 15.01 15.36
C SER A 54 17.81 14.64 15.61
N ARG A 55 18.47 14.10 14.58
CA ARG A 55 19.91 13.83 14.59
C ARG A 55 20.57 14.72 13.56
N ARG A 56 21.44 15.62 14.01
CA ARG A 56 22.13 16.65 13.23
C ARG A 56 23.65 16.41 13.27
N PRO A 57 24.46 17.11 12.46
CA PRO A 57 25.91 16.89 12.41
C PRO A 57 26.65 17.00 13.75
N ASP A 58 26.14 17.80 14.69
CA ASP A 58 26.73 18.04 16.01
C ASP A 58 26.09 17.24 17.15
N GLY A 59 24.93 16.60 16.92
CA GLY A 59 24.31 15.77 17.96
C GLY A 59 22.84 15.44 17.78
N TYR A 60 22.26 14.84 18.82
CA TYR A 60 20.81 14.67 18.93
C TYR A 60 20.19 15.90 19.56
N TYR A 61 19.06 16.33 19.02
CA TYR A 61 18.24 17.41 19.57
C TYR A 61 16.94 16.86 20.13
N ALA A 62 16.52 17.43 21.27
CA ALA A 62 15.15 17.30 21.75
C ALA A 62 14.36 18.52 21.29
N GLU A 63 13.24 18.29 20.61
CA GLU A 63 12.43 19.34 19.98
C GLU A 63 11.04 19.38 20.60
N ARG A 64 10.62 20.58 20.97
CA ARG A 64 9.25 20.89 21.35
C ARG A 64 8.56 21.42 20.10
N LYS A 65 7.58 20.67 19.62
CA LYS A 65 6.73 21.09 18.51
C LYS A 65 5.36 21.46 19.05
N ASP A 66 4.75 22.51 18.51
CA ASP A 66 3.36 22.81 18.85
C ASP A 66 2.41 21.73 18.30
N GLY A 67 1.12 21.84 18.57
CA GLY A 67 0.13 20.90 18.03
C GLY A 67 0.17 20.77 16.50
N ALA A 68 0.79 21.73 15.78
CA ALA A 68 0.89 21.80 14.32
C ALA A 68 2.18 21.21 13.78
N MET A 69 2.94 20.55 14.65
CA MET A 69 4.27 20.05 14.35
C MET A 69 5.25 21.16 13.93
N ARG A 70 4.94 22.43 14.23
CA ARG A 70 5.87 23.54 13.98
C ARG A 70 6.90 23.59 15.11
N PRO A 71 8.19 23.80 14.80
CA PRO A 71 9.21 24.00 15.82
C PRO A 71 8.84 25.18 16.73
N ASP A 72 8.73 24.92 18.04
CA ASP A 72 8.53 25.94 19.08
C ASP A 72 9.81 26.15 19.90
N GLY A 73 10.63 25.10 20.02
CA GLY A 73 11.98 25.21 20.56
C GLY A 73 12.73 23.90 20.42
N GLU A 74 14.06 23.98 20.42
CA GLU A 74 14.95 22.83 20.29
C GLU A 74 16.19 23.04 21.14
N GLU A 75 16.74 21.96 21.67
CA GLU A 75 17.96 21.97 22.46
C GLU A 75 18.83 20.77 22.09
N LEU A 76 20.14 21.03 21.98
CA LEU A 76 21.14 19.97 21.84
C LEU A 76 21.08 19.09 23.09
N PHE A 77 20.72 17.84 22.89
CA PHE A 77 20.45 16.88 23.94
C PHE A 77 21.58 15.87 24.14
N TYR A 78 22.23 15.45 23.06
CA TYR A 78 23.43 14.64 23.10
C TYR A 78 24.46 15.23 22.14
N ASP A 79 25.62 15.59 22.65
CA ASP A 79 26.71 16.21 21.88
C ASP A 79 27.69 15.14 21.39
N PHE A 80 27.85 15.04 20.06
CA PHE A 80 28.77 14.08 19.45
C PHE A 80 30.24 14.37 19.72
N ALA A 81 30.63 15.64 19.90
CA ALA A 81 32.02 16.00 20.17
C ALA A 81 32.46 15.56 21.58
N THR A 82 31.57 15.63 22.56
CA THR A 82 31.89 15.26 23.95
C THR A 82 31.41 13.86 24.35
N GLY A 83 30.53 13.24 23.55
CA GLY A 83 29.93 11.93 23.83
C GLY A 83 29.00 11.95 25.04
N LYS A 84 28.36 13.10 25.34
CA LYS A 84 27.59 13.31 26.58
C LYS A 84 26.20 13.85 26.31
N PHE A 85 25.25 13.40 27.14
CA PHE A 85 23.96 14.05 27.28
C PHE A 85 24.10 15.39 27.99
N LEU A 86 23.41 16.40 27.46
CA LEU A 86 23.38 17.76 27.98
C LEU A 86 22.09 18.01 28.77
N PRO A 87 22.12 18.91 29.77
CA PRO A 87 20.92 19.29 30.49
C PRO A 87 19.97 20.09 29.59
N LEU A 88 18.69 19.69 29.54
CA LEU A 88 17.65 20.42 28.82
C LEU A 88 17.00 21.47 29.72
N THR A 89 16.73 22.66 29.18
CA THR A 89 16.05 23.77 29.89
C THR A 89 14.61 23.97 29.42
N LEU A 90 14.28 23.59 28.18
CA LEU A 90 12.93 23.63 27.62
C LEU A 90 12.02 22.53 28.20
N PHE A 91 12.61 21.47 28.72
CA PHE A 91 11.92 20.27 29.20
C PHE A 91 12.10 20.11 30.72
N PRO A 92 11.03 20.03 31.51
CA PRO A 92 11.14 19.86 32.95
C PRO A 92 11.78 18.52 33.31
N ALA A 93 12.86 18.56 34.08
CA ALA A 93 13.41 17.34 34.69
C ALA A 93 12.38 16.70 35.64
N HIS A 94 12.47 15.38 35.84
CA HIS A 94 11.73 14.74 36.93
C HIS A 94 12.17 15.34 38.28
N ARG A 95 11.22 15.73 39.12
CA ARG A 95 11.54 16.25 40.45
C ARG A 95 12.14 15.14 41.31
N LYS A 96 13.42 15.26 41.67
CA LYS A 96 14.02 14.52 42.79
C LYS A 96 13.54 15.17 44.10
N ASP A 97 12.34 14.80 44.55
CA ASP A 97 11.77 15.05 45.88
C ASP A 97 11.83 16.48 46.46
N LYS A 98 10.66 17.11 46.58
CA LYS A 98 10.22 17.79 47.81
C LYS A 98 8.72 17.99 47.77
N ASN A 99 8.05 17.18 48.57
CA ASN A 99 6.63 17.23 48.85
C ASN A 99 6.38 18.30 49.94
N PRO A 100 5.70 19.44 49.68
CA PRO A 100 5.24 20.31 50.76
C PRO A 100 3.97 19.76 51.42
N THR A 101 3.32 18.74 50.83
CA THR A 101 1.95 18.35 51.12
C THR A 101 1.78 16.83 51.21
N GLY A 102 2.59 16.11 51.98
CA GLY A 102 2.25 14.78 52.56
C GLY A 102 1.73 13.62 51.69
N PHE A 103 1.56 13.78 50.38
CA PHE A 103 1.04 12.75 49.47
C PHE A 103 2.12 12.37 48.46
N PRO A 104 2.49 11.09 48.34
CA PRO A 104 3.42 10.66 47.31
C PRO A 104 2.70 10.68 45.95
N GLN A 105 3.19 11.49 45.02
CA GLN A 105 3.10 11.18 43.60
C GLN A 105 4.48 11.37 42.97
N VAL A 106 5.34 10.38 43.22
CA VAL A 106 6.30 9.96 42.22
C VAL A 106 5.47 9.14 41.23
N ALA A 107 5.47 9.49 39.94
CA ALA A 107 4.92 8.59 38.93
C ALA A 107 5.61 7.23 39.14
N PRO A 108 4.89 6.11 39.33
CA PRO A 108 5.52 4.83 39.65
C PRO A 108 6.63 4.52 38.63
N PRO A 109 7.78 3.98 39.05
CA PRO A 109 8.87 3.58 38.14
C PRO A 109 8.43 2.70 36.96
N ASP A 110 7.30 2.01 37.10
CA ASP A 110 6.69 1.16 36.07
C ASP A 110 6.07 1.94 34.88
N ASP A 111 5.91 3.27 34.95
CA ASP A 111 5.30 4.12 33.89
C ASP A 111 6.32 4.70 32.88
N LEU A 112 7.59 4.91 33.24
CA LEU A 112 8.55 5.58 32.34
C LEU A 112 8.98 4.70 31.17
N GLN A 113 9.22 3.41 31.43
CA GLN A 113 9.50 2.44 30.38
C GLN A 113 8.30 2.33 29.43
N GLU A 114 7.10 2.16 29.96
CA GLU A 114 5.86 2.10 29.17
C GLU A 114 5.67 3.36 28.32
N ARG A 115 5.97 4.55 28.84
CA ARG A 115 5.92 5.81 28.08
C ARG A 115 6.95 5.87 26.97
N SER A 116 8.19 5.43 27.20
CA SER A 116 9.21 5.36 26.17
C SER A 116 8.83 4.37 25.06
N GLU A 117 8.29 3.20 25.42
CA GLU A 117 7.76 2.21 24.46
C GLU A 117 6.58 2.77 23.68
N SER A 118 5.63 3.39 24.37
CA SER A 118 4.46 4.04 23.76
C SER A 118 4.89 5.13 22.77
N TYR A 119 5.91 5.91 23.12
CA TYR A 119 6.49 6.90 22.22
C TYR A 119 7.13 6.26 20.99
N LEU A 120 8.00 5.25 21.18
CA LEU A 120 8.67 4.53 20.09
C LEU A 120 7.67 3.86 19.14
N ASN A 121 6.61 3.25 19.69
CA ASN A 121 5.56 2.60 18.92
C ASN A 121 4.74 3.60 18.09
N ARG A 122 4.37 4.74 18.68
CA ARG A 122 3.67 5.83 17.96
C ARG A 122 4.56 6.50 16.90
N ASN A 123 5.87 6.53 17.11
CA ASN A 123 6.86 7.15 16.22
C ASN A 123 7.69 6.11 15.45
N SER A 124 7.10 4.95 15.15
CA SER A 124 7.79 3.85 14.47
C SER A 124 8.34 4.21 13.09
N TYR A 125 7.72 5.17 12.38
CA TYR A 125 8.26 5.71 11.14
C TYR A 125 9.54 6.54 11.37
N ALA A 126 9.53 7.46 12.33
CA ALA A 126 10.72 8.25 12.66
C ALA A 126 11.87 7.36 13.14
N ARG A 127 11.56 6.31 13.92
CA ARG A 127 12.55 5.29 14.34
C ARG A 127 13.32 4.71 13.15
N LYS A 128 12.63 4.35 12.07
CA LYS A 128 13.28 3.82 10.86
C LYS A 128 14.23 4.84 10.23
N ASP A 129 13.89 6.12 10.23
CA ASP A 129 14.80 7.15 9.68
C ASP A 129 16.10 7.24 10.48
N PHE A 130 16.05 7.15 11.82
CA PHE A 130 17.28 7.12 12.64
C PHE A 130 18.11 5.84 12.46
N GLU A 131 17.48 4.73 12.09
CA GLU A 131 18.21 3.50 11.73
C GLU A 131 18.88 3.66 10.35
N LEU A 132 18.22 4.34 9.41
CA LEU A 132 18.64 4.38 8.00
C LEU A 132 19.56 5.55 7.62
N LEU A 133 19.45 6.70 8.30
CA LEU A 133 20.05 7.96 7.83
C LEU A 133 20.99 8.56 8.88
N PRO A 134 22.22 9.00 8.52
CA PRO A 134 23.13 9.58 9.50
C PRO A 134 22.59 10.88 10.11
N TYR A 135 21.82 11.67 9.35
CA TYR A 135 21.11 12.85 9.83
C TYR A 135 19.66 12.79 9.36
N CYS A 136 18.71 13.15 10.23
CA CYS A 136 17.28 13.02 9.92
C CYS A 136 16.37 13.80 10.88
N GLN A 137 15.11 13.93 10.48
CA GLN A 137 14.00 14.48 11.29
C GLN A 137 14.06 15.99 11.56
N TYR A 138 14.77 16.75 10.71
CA TYR A 138 14.76 18.22 10.70
C TYR A 138 14.65 18.76 9.27
N VAL A 139 14.26 20.03 9.14
CA VAL A 139 14.12 20.69 7.82
C VAL A 139 15.47 20.75 7.12
N GLY A 140 15.52 20.29 5.87
CA GLY A 140 16.74 20.33 5.05
C GLY A 140 17.80 19.26 5.38
N TRP A 141 17.46 18.24 6.18
CA TRP A 141 18.40 17.19 6.62
C TRP A 141 19.22 16.56 5.48
N TYR A 142 18.63 16.43 4.30
CA TYR A 142 19.27 15.85 3.13
C TYR A 142 20.50 16.64 2.67
N LYS A 143 20.58 17.95 2.92
CA LYS A 143 21.73 18.78 2.57
C LYS A 143 22.99 18.37 3.33
N ASP A 144 22.83 18.05 4.61
CA ASP A 144 23.93 17.61 5.45
C ASP A 144 24.38 16.19 5.09
N VAL A 145 23.43 15.30 4.72
CA VAL A 145 23.77 13.95 4.24
C VAL A 145 24.50 14.00 2.90
N ILE A 146 24.05 14.86 1.98
CA ILE A 146 24.76 15.11 0.71
C ILE A 146 26.17 15.65 1.00
N THR A 147 26.29 16.64 1.90
CA THR A 147 27.60 17.20 2.28
C THR A 147 28.54 16.16 2.88
N LEU A 148 28.00 15.20 3.64
CA LEU A 148 28.77 14.13 4.27
C LEU A 148 29.32 13.12 3.26
N TYR A 149 28.52 12.74 2.25
CA TYR A 149 28.80 11.56 1.41
C TYR A 149 29.11 11.86 -0.07
N GLU A 150 28.65 12.98 -0.62
CA GLU A 150 28.86 13.31 -2.04
C GLU A 150 30.35 13.38 -2.39
N GLY A 151 30.74 12.75 -3.50
CA GLY A 151 32.12 12.65 -3.97
C GLY A 151 32.94 11.51 -3.33
N GLN A 152 32.37 10.75 -2.40
CA GLN A 152 33.01 9.61 -1.74
C GLN A 152 32.32 8.28 -2.03
N GLU A 153 31.41 8.23 -3.02
CA GLU A 153 30.52 7.10 -3.32
C GLU A 153 31.28 5.78 -3.51
N ALA A 154 32.53 5.86 -3.98
CA ALA A 154 33.39 4.72 -4.18
C ALA A 154 33.74 3.93 -2.91
N GLN A 155 33.64 4.56 -1.74
CA GLN A 155 34.08 4.02 -0.46
C GLN A 155 32.91 3.76 0.50
N LEU A 156 31.70 4.17 0.13
CA LEU A 156 30.51 4.06 0.95
C LEU A 156 30.02 2.60 1.03
N SER A 157 29.58 2.21 2.22
CA SER A 157 28.84 0.98 2.45
C SER A 157 27.45 1.02 1.78
N SER A 158 26.79 -0.14 1.69
CA SER A 158 25.45 -0.25 1.11
C SER A 158 24.43 0.67 1.81
N TRP A 159 24.52 0.78 3.14
CA TRP A 159 23.64 1.66 3.94
C TRP A 159 23.93 3.15 3.72
N GLU A 160 25.19 3.54 3.56
CA GLU A 160 25.56 4.93 3.30
C GLU A 160 25.15 5.36 1.88
N LEU A 161 25.26 4.47 0.89
CA LEU A 161 24.70 4.69 -0.44
C LEU A 161 23.18 4.83 -0.39
N GLN A 162 22.48 3.96 0.37
CA GLN A 162 21.03 4.08 0.57
C GLN A 162 20.63 5.42 1.22
N ALA A 163 21.44 5.92 2.15
CA ALA A 163 21.22 7.22 2.79
C ALA A 163 21.45 8.39 1.82
N LEU A 164 22.52 8.34 1.03
CA LEU A 164 22.81 9.35 0.00
C LEU A 164 21.71 9.37 -1.09
N GLY A 165 21.25 8.20 -1.55
CA GLY A 165 20.14 8.09 -2.50
C GLY A 165 18.87 8.76 -1.98
N ARG A 166 18.49 8.46 -0.72
CA ARG A 166 17.35 9.13 -0.06
C ARG A 166 17.53 10.65 0.07
N ALA A 167 18.76 11.11 0.30
CA ALA A 167 19.04 12.54 0.40
C ALA A 167 18.87 13.24 -0.97
N TYR A 168 19.36 12.65 -2.06
CA TYR A 168 19.12 13.17 -3.41
C TYR A 168 17.64 13.15 -3.80
N GLN A 169 16.92 12.07 -3.48
CA GLN A 169 15.47 11.97 -3.66
C GLN A 169 14.73 13.11 -2.94
N SER A 170 15.09 13.35 -1.68
CA SER A 170 14.49 14.41 -0.85
C SER A 170 14.82 15.81 -1.40
N GLN A 171 16.05 16.02 -1.86
CA GLN A 171 16.47 17.26 -2.52
C GLN A 171 15.68 17.52 -3.81
N ALA A 172 15.47 16.49 -4.64
CA ALA A 172 14.67 16.59 -5.86
C ALA A 172 13.20 16.90 -5.54
N SER A 173 12.61 16.20 -4.56
CA SER A 173 11.23 16.41 -4.15
C SER A 173 11.01 17.82 -3.57
N ALA A 174 11.95 18.34 -2.78
CA ALA A 174 11.90 19.66 -2.16
C ALA A 174 11.73 20.81 -3.18
N LEU A 175 12.27 20.63 -4.41
CA LEU A 175 12.09 21.60 -5.49
C LEU A 175 10.61 21.76 -5.89
N LEU A 176 9.81 20.70 -5.78
CA LEU A 176 8.45 20.66 -6.34
C LEU A 176 7.36 20.59 -5.27
N ASN A 177 7.60 19.95 -4.12
CA ASN A 177 6.63 19.82 -3.05
C ASN A 177 7.31 19.67 -1.67
N ASN A 178 6.49 19.71 -0.61
CA ASN A 178 6.90 19.47 0.77
C ASN A 178 5.89 18.54 1.46
N ASP A 179 5.58 17.41 0.83
CA ASP A 179 4.49 16.53 1.29
C ASP A 179 4.72 15.96 2.71
N VAL A 180 5.98 15.87 3.15
CA VAL A 180 6.37 15.35 4.48
C VAL A 180 6.82 16.42 5.49
N GLY A 181 6.78 17.71 5.11
CA GLY A 181 7.08 18.82 6.01
C GLY A 181 8.56 19.05 6.36
N LEU A 182 9.49 18.33 5.72
CA LEU A 182 10.94 18.40 6.01
C LEU A 182 11.77 19.03 4.87
N ALA A 183 11.14 19.49 3.80
CA ALA A 183 11.83 20.25 2.76
C ALA A 183 12.21 21.65 3.26
N ASP A 184 13.43 22.09 2.95
CA ASP A 184 13.84 23.48 3.10
C ASP A 184 13.02 24.36 2.14
N PRO A 185 12.24 25.34 2.64
CA PRO A 185 11.45 26.23 1.79
C PRO A 185 12.26 26.97 0.72
N GLU A 186 13.54 27.24 0.98
CA GLU A 186 14.44 27.96 0.06
C GLU A 186 14.79 27.15 -1.20
N ASP A 187 14.59 25.82 -1.17
CA ASP A 187 14.84 24.97 -2.34
C ASP A 187 13.67 24.98 -3.33
N SER A 188 12.47 25.40 -2.89
CA SER A 188 11.27 25.22 -3.67
C SER A 188 11.20 26.14 -4.89
N PHE A 189 10.76 25.60 -6.02
CA PHE A 189 10.36 26.38 -7.19
C PHE A 189 9.01 27.09 -7.01
N HIS A 190 8.29 26.80 -5.92
CA HIS A 190 6.91 27.24 -5.69
C HIS A 190 6.00 27.01 -6.91
N PRO A 191 5.94 25.78 -7.45
CA PRO A 191 5.19 25.53 -8.68
C PRO A 191 3.71 25.81 -8.50
N SER A 192 3.09 26.36 -9.55
CA SER A 192 1.64 26.51 -9.62
C SER A 192 0.95 25.15 -9.52
N ILE A 193 -0.29 25.16 -9.03
CA ILE A 193 -1.18 23.99 -9.07
C ILE A 193 -1.57 23.67 -10.52
N GLU A 194 -1.55 24.68 -11.41
CA GLU A 194 -1.75 24.47 -12.84
C GLU A 194 -0.54 23.79 -13.48
N ARG A 195 -0.79 22.73 -14.26
CA ARG A 195 0.27 22.01 -14.96
C ARG A 195 0.88 22.84 -16.08
N GLY A 196 2.15 22.57 -16.38
CA GLY A 196 2.83 23.16 -17.53
C GLY A 196 3.64 24.42 -17.21
N GLN A 197 3.74 24.79 -15.93
CA GLN A 197 4.30 26.10 -15.53
C GLN A 197 5.79 26.07 -15.17
N LEU A 198 6.42 24.89 -15.03
CA LEU A 198 7.88 24.80 -14.83
C LEU A 198 8.65 25.19 -16.10
N THR A 199 9.69 26.01 -15.94
CA THR A 199 10.63 26.37 -17.02
C THR A 199 11.53 25.19 -17.39
N GLU A 200 12.13 25.22 -18.58
CA GLU A 200 13.12 24.21 -19.01
C GLU A 200 14.30 24.11 -18.04
N ALA A 201 14.76 25.26 -17.49
CA ALA A 201 15.83 25.28 -16.50
C ALA A 201 15.43 24.60 -15.19
N GLN A 202 14.21 24.83 -14.69
CA GLN A 202 13.70 24.15 -13.50
C GLN A 202 13.57 22.65 -13.71
N ILE A 203 13.08 22.23 -14.88
CA ILE A 203 12.99 20.81 -15.25
C ILE A 203 14.40 20.20 -15.28
N ALA A 204 15.38 20.87 -15.91
CA ALA A 204 16.75 20.39 -15.96
C ALA A 204 17.39 20.27 -14.57
N THR A 205 17.18 21.23 -13.68
CA THR A 205 17.65 21.16 -12.28
C THR A 205 17.04 19.98 -11.54
N TYR A 206 15.73 19.76 -11.70
CA TYR A 206 15.03 18.61 -11.10
C TYR A 206 15.61 17.28 -11.62
N LEU A 207 15.72 17.14 -12.94
CA LEU A 207 16.27 15.94 -13.57
C LEU A 207 17.73 15.68 -13.16
N GLY A 208 18.53 16.74 -12.94
CA GLY A 208 19.91 16.60 -12.47
C GLY A 208 20.02 15.96 -11.07
N TRP A 209 19.09 16.25 -10.16
CA TRP A 209 19.04 15.57 -8.86
C TRP A 209 18.55 14.13 -8.97
N VAL A 210 17.54 13.88 -9.81
CA VAL A 210 17.06 12.53 -10.11
C VAL A 210 18.18 11.68 -10.72
N ASP A 211 18.98 12.22 -11.65
CA ASP A 211 20.09 11.47 -12.25
C ASP A 211 21.18 11.13 -11.21
N LYS A 212 21.45 12.02 -10.23
CA LYS A 212 22.35 11.72 -9.11
C LYS A 212 21.82 10.60 -8.22
N GLU A 213 20.55 10.68 -7.86
CA GLU A 213 19.85 9.64 -7.09
C GLU A 213 19.94 8.27 -7.78
N LEU A 214 19.53 8.20 -9.05
CA LEU A 214 19.52 6.95 -9.80
C LEU A 214 20.93 6.36 -9.97
N ALA A 215 21.95 7.20 -10.16
CA ALA A 215 23.34 6.74 -10.22
C ALA A 215 23.80 6.09 -8.90
N VAL A 216 23.33 6.60 -7.75
CA VAL A 216 23.62 6.00 -6.44
C VAL A 216 22.93 4.65 -6.29
N TYR A 217 21.66 4.52 -6.66
CA TYR A 217 20.96 3.23 -6.58
C TYR A 217 21.52 2.18 -7.56
N GLN A 218 21.92 2.58 -8.77
CA GLN A 218 22.62 1.70 -9.70
C GLN A 218 23.95 1.20 -9.12
N ARG A 219 24.67 2.07 -8.42
CA ARG A 219 25.90 1.69 -7.72
C ARG A 219 25.63 0.73 -6.57
N LEU A 220 24.60 1.00 -5.78
CA LEU A 220 24.18 0.16 -4.67
C LEU A 220 23.82 -1.25 -5.16
N GLU A 221 23.03 -1.35 -6.22
CA GLU A 221 22.68 -2.63 -6.86
C GLU A 221 23.92 -3.37 -7.39
N ALA A 222 24.86 -2.67 -8.01
CA ALA A 222 26.11 -3.28 -8.47
C ALA A 222 27.01 -3.77 -7.33
N GLN A 223 26.97 -3.09 -6.17
CA GLN A 223 27.76 -3.42 -4.98
C GLN A 223 27.14 -4.56 -4.17
N ASP A 224 25.82 -4.56 -4.04
CA ASP A 224 25.04 -5.45 -3.18
C ASP A 224 23.66 -5.69 -3.82
N PRO A 225 23.57 -6.60 -4.81
CA PRO A 225 22.35 -6.82 -5.58
C PRO A 225 21.20 -7.42 -4.75
N ASP A 226 21.52 -8.04 -3.61
CA ASP A 226 20.56 -8.61 -2.67
C ASP A 226 20.17 -7.61 -1.55
N PHE A 227 20.64 -6.36 -1.63
CA PHE A 227 20.34 -5.33 -0.64
C PHE A 227 18.83 -5.06 -0.56
N MET A 228 18.29 -5.17 0.65
CA MET A 228 16.87 -4.96 0.92
C MET A 228 16.62 -3.56 1.48
N THR A 229 15.76 -2.82 0.80
CA THR A 229 15.23 -1.54 1.25
C THR A 229 13.88 -1.74 1.94
N PRO A 230 13.33 -0.73 2.65
CA PRO A 230 11.97 -0.82 3.21
C PRO A 230 10.85 -1.07 2.19
N VAL A 231 11.11 -0.91 0.89
CA VAL A 231 10.14 -1.13 -0.19
C VAL A 231 10.48 -2.33 -1.09
N GLY A 232 11.43 -3.16 -0.67
CA GLY A 232 11.86 -4.36 -1.41
C GLY A 232 13.33 -4.30 -1.83
N PRO A 233 13.77 -5.22 -2.72
CA PRO A 233 15.12 -5.26 -3.26
C PRO A 233 15.54 -3.92 -3.88
N VAL A 234 16.85 -3.64 -3.90
CA VAL A 234 17.40 -2.41 -4.48
C VAL A 234 17.00 -2.21 -5.96
N SER A 235 16.85 -3.29 -6.74
CA SER A 235 16.36 -3.22 -8.13
C SER A 235 14.94 -2.64 -8.19
N THR A 236 14.01 -3.19 -7.40
CA THR A 236 12.65 -2.66 -7.26
C THR A 236 12.67 -1.20 -6.78
N LYS A 237 13.56 -0.88 -5.83
CA LYS A 237 13.70 0.49 -5.34
C LYS A 237 14.09 1.44 -6.46
N HIS A 238 15.14 1.12 -7.22
CA HIS A 238 15.61 1.92 -8.34
C HIS A 238 14.47 2.20 -9.34
N ASP A 239 13.72 1.16 -9.73
CA ASP A 239 12.64 1.30 -10.70
C ASP A 239 11.48 2.16 -10.17
N HIS A 240 11.22 2.07 -8.86
CA HIS A 240 10.24 2.91 -8.18
C HIS A 240 10.67 4.37 -8.08
N GLU A 241 11.96 4.68 -7.89
CA GLU A 241 12.43 6.08 -7.87
C GLU A 241 12.27 6.75 -9.25
N VAL A 242 12.50 6.01 -10.34
CA VAL A 242 12.22 6.50 -11.71
C VAL A 242 10.74 6.86 -11.86
N MET A 243 9.85 6.02 -11.31
CA MET A 243 8.41 6.25 -11.39
C MET A 243 7.91 7.33 -10.43
N ASP A 244 8.46 7.43 -9.23
CA ASP A 244 8.19 8.54 -8.31
C ASP A 244 8.58 9.87 -8.94
N ALA A 245 9.78 9.95 -9.53
CA ALA A 245 10.24 11.15 -10.20
C ALA A 245 9.36 11.52 -11.39
N PHE A 246 8.94 10.53 -12.19
CA PHE A 246 7.99 10.72 -13.27
C PHE A 246 6.64 11.25 -12.78
N VAL A 247 6.03 10.62 -11.77
CA VAL A 247 4.72 10.99 -11.23
C VAL A 247 4.78 12.38 -10.60
N THR A 248 5.83 12.65 -9.82
CA THR A 248 6.05 13.94 -9.17
C THR A 248 6.17 15.05 -10.20
N LEU A 249 6.99 14.88 -11.24
CA LEU A 249 7.08 15.88 -12.31
C LEU A 249 5.75 16.01 -13.07
N TYR A 250 5.05 14.90 -13.36
CA TYR A 250 3.76 14.91 -14.07
C TYR A 250 2.64 15.62 -13.31
N ARG A 251 2.72 15.73 -11.98
CA ARG A 251 1.77 16.54 -11.19
C ARG A 251 1.85 18.03 -11.53
N PHE A 252 3.03 18.52 -11.94
CA PHE A 252 3.30 19.94 -12.20
C PHE A 252 3.55 20.26 -13.68
N GLN A 253 3.76 19.24 -14.51
CA GLN A 253 4.14 19.39 -15.91
C GLN A 253 3.33 18.50 -16.87
N HIS A 254 3.42 18.82 -18.17
CA HIS A 254 2.79 18.02 -19.20
C HIS A 254 3.46 16.64 -19.33
N LEU A 255 2.69 15.65 -19.82
CA LEU A 255 3.15 14.27 -19.97
C LEU A 255 4.47 14.18 -20.76
N THR A 256 4.62 14.96 -21.83
CA THR A 256 5.82 15.00 -22.67
C THR A 256 7.08 15.36 -21.88
N ALA A 257 6.99 16.32 -20.95
CA ALA A 257 8.12 16.71 -20.11
C ALA A 257 8.43 15.63 -19.07
N ALA A 258 7.39 15.10 -18.40
CA ALA A 258 7.55 14.05 -17.41
C ALA A 258 8.17 12.76 -17.99
N GLN A 259 7.75 12.37 -19.20
CA GLN A 259 8.25 11.18 -19.90
C GLN A 259 9.78 11.19 -20.15
N GLN A 260 10.45 12.33 -20.03
CA GLN A 260 11.92 12.42 -20.10
C GLN A 260 12.60 11.62 -18.97
N VAL A 261 11.91 11.37 -17.86
CA VAL A 261 12.40 10.52 -16.76
C VAL A 261 12.37 9.03 -17.15
N LEU A 262 11.39 8.60 -17.97
CA LEU A 262 11.13 7.19 -18.22
C LEU A 262 12.15 6.52 -19.15
N ARG A 263 12.81 5.48 -18.66
CA ARG A 263 13.78 4.66 -19.41
C ARG A 263 13.13 3.43 -20.06
N PRO A 264 13.61 2.94 -21.22
CA PRO A 264 13.20 1.64 -21.76
C PRO A 264 13.63 0.49 -20.84
N GLY A 265 12.82 -0.58 -20.77
CA GLY A 265 13.17 -1.78 -19.99
C GLY A 265 13.23 -1.55 -18.49
N LEU A 266 12.46 -0.58 -17.98
CA LEU A 266 12.48 -0.21 -16.56
C LEU A 266 11.98 -1.34 -15.67
N TYR A 267 10.95 -2.08 -16.10
CA TYR A 267 10.44 -3.23 -15.35
C TYR A 267 10.73 -4.51 -16.10
N ASP A 268 10.97 -5.58 -15.34
CA ASP A 268 11.07 -6.95 -15.85
C ASP A 268 9.81 -7.35 -16.65
N GLU A 269 9.99 -8.12 -17.73
CA GLU A 269 8.88 -8.47 -18.63
C GLU A 269 7.80 -9.29 -17.92
N TYR A 270 8.13 -10.08 -16.89
CA TYR A 270 7.13 -10.76 -16.08
C TYR A 270 6.17 -9.76 -15.43
N LEU A 271 6.70 -8.71 -14.80
CA LEU A 271 5.91 -7.66 -14.15
C LEU A 271 5.07 -6.89 -15.17
N LEU A 272 5.63 -6.59 -16.35
CA LEU A 272 4.90 -5.93 -17.43
C LEU A 272 3.78 -6.83 -17.98
N HIS A 273 3.99 -8.13 -18.11
CA HIS A 273 2.94 -9.08 -18.47
C HIS A 273 1.81 -9.09 -17.44
N MET A 274 2.13 -9.19 -16.15
CA MET A 274 1.14 -9.13 -15.07
C MET A 274 0.37 -7.81 -15.04
N GLY A 275 1.06 -6.68 -15.23
CA GLY A 275 0.42 -5.37 -15.30
C GLY A 275 -0.50 -5.21 -16.51
N ARG A 276 -0.07 -5.67 -17.70
CA ARG A 276 -0.89 -5.65 -18.92
C ARG A 276 -2.13 -6.52 -18.76
N ASN A 277 -1.99 -7.69 -18.13
CA ASN A 277 -3.10 -8.59 -17.83
C ASN A 277 -4.13 -7.94 -16.89
N LEU A 278 -3.67 -7.28 -15.83
CA LEU A 278 -4.54 -6.58 -14.87
C LEU A 278 -5.30 -5.43 -15.57
N LEU A 279 -4.59 -4.57 -16.31
CA LEU A 279 -5.20 -3.48 -17.08
C LEU A 279 -6.19 -3.98 -18.12
N ARG A 280 -5.92 -5.10 -18.78
CA ARG A 280 -6.82 -5.68 -19.80
C ARG A 280 -7.98 -6.48 -19.21
N SER A 281 -7.93 -6.83 -17.92
CA SER A 281 -9.08 -7.40 -17.21
C SER A 281 -10.14 -6.33 -16.91
N CYS A 282 -9.75 -5.06 -16.79
CA CYS A 282 -10.69 -3.97 -16.60
C CYS A 282 -11.60 -3.77 -17.84
N PRO A 283 -12.91 -3.56 -17.66
CA PRO A 283 -13.78 -3.08 -18.74
C PRO A 283 -13.30 -1.74 -19.34
N PRO A 284 -13.77 -1.33 -20.53
CA PRO A 284 -13.47 -0.02 -21.09
C PRO A 284 -13.84 1.12 -20.15
N ASP A 285 -12.98 2.15 -20.08
CA ASP A 285 -13.22 3.38 -19.29
C ASP A 285 -13.37 3.12 -17.77
N ALA A 286 -12.77 2.04 -17.26
CA ALA A 286 -12.87 1.67 -15.85
C ALA A 286 -12.06 2.59 -14.92
N ILE A 287 -12.33 2.47 -13.62
CA ILE A 287 -11.53 2.97 -12.52
C ILE A 287 -10.98 1.75 -11.79
N LEU A 288 -9.67 1.63 -11.67
CA LEU A 288 -9.00 0.52 -10.99
C LEU A 288 -8.35 1.02 -9.69
N PHE A 289 -8.87 0.57 -8.56
CA PHE A 289 -8.27 0.77 -7.26
C PHE A 289 -7.10 -0.19 -7.04
N VAL A 290 -5.97 0.36 -6.63
CA VAL A 290 -4.70 -0.33 -6.37
C VAL A 290 -4.14 0.07 -5.02
N TRP A 291 -3.16 -0.67 -4.51
CA TRP A 291 -2.56 -0.40 -3.21
C TRP A 291 -1.04 -0.25 -3.27
N GLY A 292 -0.55 0.92 -2.88
CA GLY A 292 0.87 1.19 -2.77
C GLY A 292 1.59 1.29 -4.12
N ASP A 293 2.90 1.49 -4.04
CA ASP A 293 3.71 1.85 -5.19
C ASP A 293 3.89 0.68 -6.15
N SER A 294 4.14 -0.53 -5.62
CA SER A 294 4.29 -1.73 -6.44
C SER A 294 3.06 -1.99 -7.31
N ASP A 295 1.84 -1.80 -6.80
CA ASP A 295 0.65 -1.98 -7.65
C ASP A 295 0.45 -0.85 -8.66
N THR A 296 0.95 0.35 -8.36
CA THR A 296 0.65 1.56 -9.13
C THR A 296 1.67 1.80 -10.24
N TYR A 297 2.95 1.72 -9.93
CA TYR A 297 4.05 2.20 -10.77
C TYR A 297 4.26 1.38 -12.06
N PRO A 298 4.27 0.03 -12.05
CA PRO A 298 4.31 -0.74 -13.29
C PRO A 298 3.12 -0.44 -14.21
N LEU A 299 1.93 -0.22 -13.65
CA LEU A 299 0.74 0.11 -14.43
C LEU A 299 0.81 1.52 -15.03
N TYR A 300 1.28 2.50 -14.25
CA TYR A 300 1.57 3.85 -14.76
C TYR A 300 2.67 3.84 -15.82
N TYR A 301 3.70 2.99 -15.70
CA TYR A 301 4.70 2.82 -16.75
C TYR A 301 4.07 2.31 -18.04
N LEU A 302 3.25 1.25 -17.97
CA LEU A 302 2.50 0.73 -19.12
C LEU A 302 1.60 1.79 -19.78
N GLN A 303 0.92 2.62 -18.99
CA GLN A 303 0.07 3.69 -19.52
C GLN A 303 0.88 4.83 -20.12
N ALA A 304 1.86 5.36 -19.38
CA ALA A 304 2.62 6.53 -19.76
C ALA A 304 3.60 6.22 -20.89
N LYS A 305 4.39 5.14 -20.79
CA LYS A 305 5.43 4.77 -21.75
C LYS A 305 4.88 3.94 -22.91
N GLU A 306 4.12 2.89 -22.62
CA GLU A 306 3.68 1.93 -23.66
C GLU A 306 2.30 2.24 -24.25
N GLY A 307 1.53 3.13 -23.64
CA GLY A 307 0.20 3.50 -24.12
C GLY A 307 -0.87 2.43 -23.91
N VAL A 308 -0.64 1.46 -23.02
CA VAL A 308 -1.59 0.38 -22.72
C VAL A 308 -2.73 0.93 -21.86
N ARG A 309 -3.99 0.77 -22.31
CA ARG A 309 -5.19 1.06 -21.51
C ARG A 309 -5.19 2.42 -20.81
N ARG A 310 -4.83 3.48 -21.55
CA ARG A 310 -4.89 4.88 -21.08
C ARG A 310 -6.30 5.36 -20.74
N ASP A 311 -7.34 4.60 -21.11
CA ASP A 311 -8.73 4.85 -20.73
C ASP A 311 -9.03 4.49 -19.26
N VAL A 312 -8.24 3.59 -18.65
CA VAL A 312 -8.42 3.17 -17.25
C VAL A 312 -7.77 4.18 -16.33
N ILE A 313 -8.49 4.66 -15.32
CA ILE A 313 -7.91 5.52 -14.29
C ILE A 313 -7.49 4.67 -13.10
N LEU A 314 -6.23 4.77 -12.67
CA LEU A 314 -5.78 4.10 -11.46
C LEU A 314 -5.95 5.01 -10.26
N ILE A 315 -6.46 4.44 -9.16
CA ILE A 315 -6.56 5.11 -7.87
C ILE A 315 -5.79 4.29 -6.84
N ASN A 316 -4.64 4.81 -6.42
CA ASN A 316 -3.88 4.29 -5.30
C ASN A 316 -4.57 4.71 -4.01
N MET A 317 -5.11 3.73 -3.29
CA MET A 317 -5.86 3.96 -2.06
C MET A 317 -5.01 4.56 -0.93
N SER A 318 -3.70 4.35 -0.91
CA SER A 318 -2.83 4.97 0.10
C SER A 318 -2.63 6.47 -0.12
N LEU A 319 -2.87 6.97 -1.35
CA LEU A 319 -2.67 8.37 -1.73
C LEU A 319 -3.97 9.12 -1.97
N ILE A 320 -5.13 8.45 -2.01
CA ILE A 320 -6.41 9.08 -2.35
C ILE A 320 -6.88 10.12 -1.33
N VAL A 321 -6.30 10.14 -0.13
CA VAL A 321 -6.51 11.21 0.86
C VAL A 321 -5.71 12.49 0.55
N THR A 322 -4.68 12.39 -0.29
CA THR A 322 -3.79 13.51 -0.60
C THR A 322 -4.43 14.43 -1.66
N PRO A 323 -4.65 15.74 -1.37
CA PRO A 323 -5.40 16.62 -2.27
C PRO A 323 -4.80 16.74 -3.68
N ARG A 324 -3.48 16.81 -3.76
CA ARG A 324 -2.75 16.85 -5.05
C ARG A 324 -2.97 15.58 -5.88
N TYR A 325 -2.97 14.43 -5.22
CA TYR A 325 -3.20 13.15 -5.90
C TYR A 325 -4.65 13.05 -6.39
N GLN A 326 -5.62 13.49 -5.57
CA GLN A 326 -7.02 13.59 -5.99
C GLN A 326 -7.18 14.46 -7.26
N ARG A 327 -6.58 15.66 -7.30
CA ARG A 327 -6.60 16.52 -8.51
C ARG A 327 -6.02 15.82 -9.73
N LEU A 328 -4.94 15.05 -9.56
CA LEU A 328 -4.31 14.29 -10.64
C LEU A 328 -5.28 13.24 -11.22
N VAL A 329 -5.90 12.42 -10.36
CA VAL A 329 -6.76 11.32 -10.82
C VAL A 329 -8.11 11.79 -11.34
N TYR A 330 -8.75 12.79 -10.69
CA TYR A 330 -10.01 13.36 -11.16
C TYR A 330 -9.84 14.11 -12.49
N GLY A 331 -8.65 14.69 -12.72
CA GLY A 331 -8.32 15.37 -13.97
C GLY A 331 -8.13 14.47 -15.20
N GLY A 332 -8.20 13.13 -15.06
CA GLY A 332 -8.03 12.21 -16.18
C GLY A 332 -6.55 12.07 -16.61
N PRO A 333 -5.71 11.35 -15.84
CA PRO A 333 -4.30 11.17 -16.18
C PRO A 333 -4.13 10.41 -17.50
N PHE A 334 -3.01 10.66 -18.19
CA PHE A 334 -2.63 9.98 -19.44
C PHE A 334 -3.68 10.02 -20.56
N SER A 335 -4.49 11.10 -20.61
CA SER A 335 -5.59 11.29 -21.58
C SER A 335 -6.84 10.44 -21.32
N ALA A 336 -6.97 9.83 -20.13
CA ALA A 336 -8.25 9.31 -19.67
C ALA A 336 -9.30 10.42 -19.62
N LYS A 337 -10.58 10.08 -19.78
CA LYS A 337 -11.66 11.06 -19.58
C LYS A 337 -11.68 11.48 -18.10
N PRO A 338 -11.79 12.78 -17.78
CA PRO A 338 -11.91 13.25 -16.41
C PRO A 338 -13.09 12.61 -15.68
N LEU A 339 -12.94 12.44 -14.36
CA LEU A 339 -14.00 11.91 -13.49
C LEU A 339 -14.92 13.06 -13.08
N ALA A 340 -16.22 12.83 -13.16
CA ALA A 340 -17.19 13.73 -12.54
C ALA A 340 -17.15 13.58 -11.02
N THR A 341 -17.47 14.65 -10.31
CA THR A 341 -17.52 14.72 -8.84
C THR A 341 -18.64 15.65 -8.39
N GLY A 342 -19.29 15.32 -7.28
CA GLY A 342 -20.17 16.23 -6.54
C GLY A 342 -19.42 17.10 -5.54
N PHE A 343 -18.13 16.84 -5.29
CA PHE A 343 -17.33 17.65 -4.37
C PHE A 343 -17.06 19.06 -4.92
N PRO A 344 -17.07 20.10 -4.06
CA PRO A 344 -16.77 21.45 -4.50
C PRO A 344 -15.27 21.62 -4.84
N PRO A 345 -14.87 22.55 -5.73
CA PRO A 345 -13.48 22.68 -6.17
C PRO A 345 -12.42 22.86 -5.06
N PHE A 346 -12.81 23.47 -3.93
CA PHE A 346 -11.92 23.70 -2.78
C PHE A 346 -11.71 22.47 -1.91
N PHE A 347 -12.54 21.43 -2.04
CA PHE A 347 -12.35 20.15 -1.37
C PHE A 347 -10.96 19.57 -1.70
N PHE A 348 -10.53 19.72 -2.95
CA PHE A 348 -9.27 19.21 -3.47
C PHE A 348 -8.02 20.05 -3.09
N ASP A 349 -8.15 21.01 -2.17
CA ASP A 349 -7.03 21.81 -1.63
C ASP A 349 -6.58 21.36 -0.23
N GLN A 350 -7.31 20.41 0.36
CA GLN A 350 -7.28 20.13 1.79
C GLN A 350 -7.62 18.65 2.06
N THR A 351 -7.08 18.11 3.14
CA THR A 351 -7.44 16.78 3.62
C THR A 351 -8.72 16.91 4.42
N VAL A 352 -9.76 16.15 4.05
CA VAL A 352 -11.08 16.22 4.70
C VAL A 352 -11.44 14.87 5.30
N LEU A 353 -11.79 14.89 6.57
CA LEU A 353 -12.41 13.77 7.29
C LEU A 353 -13.89 14.09 7.56
N VAL A 354 -14.82 13.24 7.15
CA VAL A 354 -16.23 13.44 7.49
C VAL A 354 -16.56 12.57 8.70
N MET A 355 -17.11 13.16 9.76
CA MET A 355 -17.38 12.48 11.03
C MET A 355 -18.89 12.39 11.27
N GLY A 356 -19.38 11.28 11.80
CA GLY A 356 -20.80 11.11 12.12
C GLY A 356 -21.12 9.79 12.79
N ALA A 357 -22.38 9.59 13.19
CA ALA A 357 -22.80 8.31 13.76
C ALA A 357 -22.66 7.17 12.73
N ALA A 358 -22.31 5.98 13.20
CA ALA A 358 -22.18 4.78 12.39
C ALA A 358 -22.85 3.58 13.06
N GLY A 359 -22.84 2.43 12.37
CA GLY A 359 -23.43 1.20 12.86
C GLY A 359 -24.93 1.06 12.55
N PRO A 360 -25.51 -0.13 12.80
CA PRO A 360 -26.80 -0.53 12.23
C PRO A 360 -28.00 0.32 12.68
N THR A 361 -27.88 1.01 13.82
CA THR A 361 -28.93 1.88 14.36
C THR A 361 -28.80 3.34 13.96
N ALA A 362 -27.67 3.74 13.35
CA ALA A 362 -27.50 5.10 12.86
C ALA A 362 -28.43 5.34 11.66
N GLU A 363 -28.93 6.57 11.54
CA GLU A 363 -29.73 7.03 10.41
C GLU A 363 -28.99 6.80 9.08
N VAL A 364 -29.71 6.49 8.01
CA VAL A 364 -29.12 6.42 6.67
C VAL A 364 -29.44 7.72 5.96
N LEU A 365 -28.41 8.41 5.44
CA LEU A 365 -28.55 9.67 4.74
C LEU A 365 -28.42 9.48 3.24
N PRO A 366 -29.19 10.20 2.41
CA PRO A 366 -28.94 10.25 0.98
C PRO A 366 -27.60 10.96 0.71
N LEU A 367 -26.87 10.55 -0.33
CA LEU A 367 -25.54 11.11 -0.65
C LEU A 367 -25.57 12.63 -0.88
N GLU A 368 -26.70 13.20 -1.30
CA GLU A 368 -26.88 14.63 -1.50
C GLU A 368 -26.67 15.45 -0.22
N GLU A 369 -26.96 14.89 0.96
CA GLU A 369 -26.69 15.55 2.25
C GLU A 369 -25.18 15.69 2.51
N LEU A 370 -24.38 14.70 2.11
CA LEU A 370 -22.93 14.79 2.14
C LEU A 370 -22.45 15.93 1.23
N TYR A 371 -22.96 16.03 0.00
CA TYR A 371 -22.58 17.10 -0.91
C TYR A 371 -22.99 18.48 -0.38
N ALA A 372 -24.19 18.61 0.18
CA ALA A 372 -24.65 19.87 0.80
C ALA A 372 -23.73 20.27 1.96
N ALA A 373 -23.34 19.32 2.81
CA ALA A 373 -22.44 19.58 3.93
C ALA A 373 -21.03 19.98 3.47
N LEU A 374 -20.46 19.25 2.52
CA LEU A 374 -19.14 19.54 1.96
C LEU A 374 -19.13 20.84 1.13
N GLY A 375 -20.26 21.22 0.53
CA GLY A 375 -20.42 22.45 -0.24
C GLY A 375 -20.41 23.73 0.60
N ASN A 376 -20.71 23.65 1.89
CA ASN A 376 -20.72 24.79 2.79
C ASN A 376 -19.41 24.92 3.58
N ARG A 377 -18.64 25.98 3.31
CA ARG A 377 -17.36 26.24 3.99
C ARG A 377 -17.49 26.42 5.50
N ASP A 378 -18.63 26.89 5.99
CA ASP A 378 -18.85 27.11 7.43
C ASP A 378 -18.90 25.80 8.24
N ASN A 379 -19.11 24.66 7.56
CA ASN A 379 -19.12 23.34 8.19
C ASN A 379 -17.73 22.78 8.48
N TYR A 380 -16.68 23.36 7.89
CA TYR A 380 -15.31 22.86 8.02
C TYR A 380 -14.68 23.35 9.31
N GLN A 381 -14.12 22.41 10.07
CA GLN A 381 -13.43 22.69 11.31
C GLN A 381 -12.01 22.11 11.26
N PRO A 382 -10.98 22.81 11.76
CA PRO A 382 -9.65 22.23 11.88
C PRO A 382 -9.66 21.02 12.80
N MET A 383 -9.21 19.87 12.29
CA MET A 383 -9.01 18.65 13.09
C MET A 383 -7.63 18.66 13.77
N THR A 384 -6.67 19.24 13.06
CA THR A 384 -5.34 19.53 13.57
C THR A 384 -5.11 21.03 13.46
N THR A 385 -4.00 21.49 13.98
CA THR A 385 -3.54 22.87 13.80
C THR A 385 -2.90 23.11 12.44
N ASP A 386 -2.64 22.07 11.62
CA ASP A 386 -2.50 22.27 10.18
C ASP A 386 -3.89 22.64 9.61
N PRO A 387 -4.06 23.88 9.09
CA PRO A 387 -5.33 24.37 8.60
C PRO A 387 -5.83 23.62 7.35
N LYS A 388 -5.01 22.75 6.75
CA LYS A 388 -5.42 21.89 5.62
C LYS A 388 -6.00 20.56 6.06
N ASN A 389 -5.90 20.18 7.33
CA ASN A 389 -6.52 18.97 7.86
C ASN A 389 -7.83 19.35 8.57
N LEU A 390 -8.93 19.19 7.84
CA LEU A 390 -10.24 19.64 8.25
C LEU A 390 -11.17 18.45 8.49
N GLN A 391 -12.15 18.66 9.35
CA GLN A 391 -13.28 17.78 9.55
C GLN A 391 -14.60 18.46 9.20
N VAL A 392 -15.57 17.66 8.76
CA VAL A 392 -16.97 18.07 8.55
C VAL A 392 -17.85 17.11 9.34
N MET A 393 -18.78 17.65 10.13
CA MET A 393 -19.70 16.83 10.94
C MET A 393 -21.00 16.57 10.18
N LEU A 394 -21.46 15.32 10.20
CA LEU A 394 -22.77 14.88 9.73
C LEU A 394 -23.52 14.14 10.85
N PRO A 395 -24.87 14.08 10.81
CA PRO A 395 -25.64 13.25 11.73
C PRO A 395 -25.23 11.77 11.66
N SER A 396 -24.93 11.28 10.46
CA SER A 396 -24.52 9.90 10.19
C SER A 396 -23.53 9.83 9.02
N VAL A 397 -22.70 8.80 9.02
CA VAL A 397 -21.81 8.44 7.89
C VAL A 397 -22.31 7.23 7.11
N ARG A 398 -23.55 6.78 7.36
CA ARG A 398 -24.22 5.78 6.52
C ARG A 398 -24.87 6.47 5.34
N LEU A 399 -24.45 6.09 4.15
CA LEU A 399 -24.86 6.74 2.91
C LEU A 399 -25.67 5.79 2.06
N GLU A 400 -26.83 6.24 1.61
CA GLU A 400 -27.65 5.57 0.61
C GLU A 400 -27.35 6.14 -0.77
N LEU A 401 -27.16 5.23 -1.72
CA LEU A 401 -26.94 5.53 -3.13
C LEU A 401 -28.04 4.86 -3.95
N PRO A 402 -28.86 5.62 -4.70
CA PRO A 402 -29.81 5.03 -5.62
C PRO A 402 -29.07 4.31 -6.77
N VAL A 403 -29.55 3.13 -7.14
CA VAL A 403 -28.98 2.33 -8.23
C VAL A 403 -29.87 2.48 -9.47
N PRO A 404 -29.39 3.07 -10.58
CA PRO A 404 -30.17 3.16 -11.81
C PRO A 404 -30.54 1.78 -12.34
N GLY A 405 -31.78 1.59 -12.79
CA GLY A 405 -32.25 0.29 -13.32
C GLY A 405 -31.52 -0.24 -14.57
N SER A 406 -30.67 0.60 -15.18
CA SER A 406 -29.73 0.23 -16.26
C SER A 406 -28.48 -0.50 -15.74
N VAL A 407 -28.15 -0.37 -14.45
CA VAL A 407 -27.07 -1.11 -13.80
C VAL A 407 -27.58 -2.52 -13.52
N ARG A 408 -26.82 -3.53 -13.97
CA ARG A 408 -27.15 -4.95 -13.76
C ARG A 408 -25.88 -5.72 -13.46
N ALA A 409 -25.94 -6.53 -12.41
CA ALA A 409 -24.90 -7.51 -12.09
C ALA A 409 -25.01 -8.75 -12.99
N PRO A 410 -23.89 -9.35 -13.41
CA PRO A 410 -23.89 -10.47 -14.35
C PRO A 410 -24.55 -11.74 -13.78
N LEU A 411 -24.57 -11.89 -12.45
CA LEU A 411 -25.08 -13.07 -11.75
C LEU A 411 -26.50 -12.88 -11.18
N GLY A 412 -27.19 -11.81 -11.57
CA GLY A 412 -28.48 -11.44 -11.00
C GLY A 412 -28.36 -10.79 -9.62
N GLY A 413 -29.50 -10.62 -8.94
CA GLY A 413 -29.54 -10.07 -7.58
C GLY A 413 -29.01 -8.64 -7.47
N THR A 414 -29.27 -7.77 -8.45
CA THR A 414 -28.89 -6.35 -8.35
C THR A 414 -29.85 -5.63 -7.40
N ALA A 415 -29.31 -4.88 -6.45
CA ALA A 415 -30.08 -4.05 -5.52
C ALA A 415 -30.61 -2.79 -6.23
N ASP A 416 -31.79 -2.33 -5.83
CA ASP A 416 -32.35 -1.04 -6.27
C ASP A 416 -31.70 0.16 -5.55
N GLU A 417 -31.15 -0.08 -4.36
CA GLU A 417 -30.45 0.89 -3.52
C GLU A 417 -29.22 0.24 -2.87
N LEU A 418 -28.15 1.00 -2.71
CA LEU A 418 -26.93 0.59 -2.01
C LEU A 418 -26.77 1.41 -0.74
N VAL A 419 -26.70 0.75 0.41
CA VAL A 419 -26.37 1.40 1.69
C VAL A 419 -24.93 1.07 2.07
N LEU A 420 -24.08 2.09 2.08
CA LEU A 420 -22.70 1.99 2.55
C LEU A 420 -22.63 2.27 4.06
N ASN A 421 -21.85 1.44 4.76
CA ASN A 421 -21.67 1.52 6.19
C ASN A 421 -20.19 1.32 6.52
N PRO A 422 -19.43 2.41 6.79
CA PRO A 422 -17.99 2.34 6.96
C PRO A 422 -17.54 1.51 8.17
N GLY A 423 -18.45 1.17 9.09
CA GLY A 423 -18.14 0.39 10.30
C GLY A 423 -17.38 1.20 11.37
N ASN A 424 -16.75 2.30 10.98
CA ASN A 424 -16.19 3.34 11.85
C ASN A 424 -17.08 4.61 11.79
N ASN A 425 -16.83 5.58 12.67
CA ASN A 425 -17.62 6.81 12.79
C ASN A 425 -17.14 7.95 11.87
N TYR A 426 -16.46 7.62 10.77
CA TYR A 426 -15.94 8.59 9.83
C TYR A 426 -16.01 8.12 8.37
N LEU A 427 -15.71 9.01 7.44
CA LEU A 427 -15.44 8.72 6.04
C LEU A 427 -14.13 9.42 5.65
N ALA A 428 -13.16 8.63 5.19
CA ALA A 428 -11.91 9.12 4.65
C ALA A 428 -11.53 8.37 3.36
N GLY A 429 -10.75 9.02 2.51
CA GLY A 429 -10.16 8.38 1.33
C GLY A 429 -11.20 7.64 0.49
N THR A 430 -11.03 6.32 0.35
CA THR A 430 -11.93 5.47 -0.47
C THR A 430 -13.38 5.47 0.02
N GLU A 431 -13.63 5.55 1.33
CA GLU A 431 -15.00 5.55 1.89
C GLU A 431 -15.80 6.78 1.46
N LEU A 432 -15.09 7.86 1.14
CA LEU A 432 -15.66 9.11 0.67
C LEU A 432 -15.67 9.18 -0.86
N VAL A 433 -14.57 8.78 -1.50
CA VAL A 433 -14.37 8.90 -2.95
C VAL A 433 -15.17 7.87 -3.74
N LEU A 434 -15.29 6.62 -3.30
CA LEU A 434 -16.05 5.61 -4.05
C LEU A 434 -17.54 6.00 -4.23
N PRO A 435 -18.29 6.39 -3.17
CA PRO A 435 -19.67 6.85 -3.35
C PRO A 435 -19.80 8.00 -4.34
N ASP A 436 -18.90 8.99 -4.27
CA ASP A 436 -18.85 10.13 -5.19
C ASP A 436 -18.64 9.67 -6.64
N LEU A 437 -17.65 8.80 -6.87
CA LEU A 437 -17.35 8.29 -8.20
C LEU A 437 -18.51 7.52 -8.81
N LEU A 438 -19.23 6.71 -8.01
CA LEU A 438 -20.41 5.99 -8.48
C LEU A 438 -21.54 6.95 -8.86
N MET A 439 -21.91 7.85 -7.96
CA MET A 439 -23.06 8.75 -8.13
C MET A 439 -22.80 9.86 -9.16
N ALA A 440 -21.68 10.56 -9.06
CA ALA A 440 -21.36 11.67 -9.96
C ALA A 440 -21.14 11.21 -11.41
N ASN A 441 -20.75 9.94 -11.62
CA ASN A 441 -20.59 9.35 -12.94
C ASN A 441 -21.79 8.45 -13.35
N ASN A 442 -22.93 8.57 -12.64
CA ASN A 442 -24.19 7.86 -12.92
C ASN A 442 -24.01 6.35 -13.17
N TRP A 443 -23.11 5.73 -12.39
CA TRP A 443 -22.76 4.31 -12.48
C TRP A 443 -22.26 3.84 -13.86
N GLN A 444 -21.86 4.77 -14.74
CA GLN A 444 -21.39 4.45 -16.09
C GLN A 444 -19.91 4.09 -16.15
N ARG A 445 -19.14 4.42 -15.11
CA ARG A 445 -17.71 4.10 -14.97
C ARG A 445 -17.58 2.79 -14.19
N PRO A 446 -17.15 1.67 -14.82
CA PRO A 446 -16.94 0.42 -14.09
C PRO A 446 -15.86 0.62 -13.03
N VAL A 447 -16.13 0.19 -11.80
CA VAL A 447 -15.16 0.24 -10.71
C VAL A 447 -14.59 -1.15 -10.47
N CYS A 448 -13.26 -1.25 -10.46
CA CYS A 448 -12.50 -2.47 -10.27
C CYS A 448 -11.51 -2.29 -9.11
N PHE A 449 -11.12 -3.39 -8.48
CA PHE A 449 -10.10 -3.46 -7.45
C PHE A 449 -9.05 -4.50 -7.84
N SER A 450 -7.78 -4.17 -7.62
CA SER A 450 -6.71 -5.16 -7.60
C SER A 450 -6.93 -6.11 -6.41
N PRO A 451 -6.71 -7.43 -6.56
CA PRO A 451 -6.86 -8.38 -5.46
C PRO A 451 -5.94 -8.13 -4.26
N THR A 452 -4.90 -7.31 -4.41
CA THR A 452 -3.99 -6.89 -3.32
C THR A 452 -4.40 -5.66 -2.56
N VAL A 453 -5.50 -5.02 -2.95
CA VAL A 453 -6.12 -4.02 -2.10
C VAL A 453 -6.38 -4.64 -0.74
N THR A 454 -5.83 -4.00 0.30
CA THR A 454 -6.07 -4.44 1.67
C THR A 454 -7.48 -4.01 2.04
N PHE A 455 -8.39 -4.98 2.10
CA PHE A 455 -9.77 -4.72 2.54
C PHE A 455 -9.88 -4.53 4.06
N LEU A 456 -8.80 -4.77 4.82
CA LEU A 456 -8.76 -4.53 6.28
C LEU A 456 -9.13 -3.08 6.66
N THR A 457 -9.01 -2.12 5.72
CA THR A 457 -9.41 -0.73 5.92
C THR A 457 -10.81 -0.39 5.41
N SER A 458 -11.49 -1.29 4.67
CA SER A 458 -12.86 -1.07 4.19
C SER A 458 -13.54 -2.38 3.73
N ASP A 459 -13.78 -3.31 4.68
CA ASP A 459 -14.45 -4.59 4.42
C ASP A 459 -15.89 -4.43 3.89
N GLN A 460 -16.49 -3.23 4.05
CA GLN A 460 -17.85 -2.92 3.61
C GLN A 460 -18.07 -3.11 2.10
N PHE A 461 -17.01 -3.05 1.28
CA PHE A 461 -17.13 -3.20 -0.17
C PHE A 461 -17.07 -4.65 -0.65
N ILE A 462 -16.46 -5.54 0.13
CA ILE A 462 -16.25 -6.96 -0.24
C ILE A 462 -17.53 -7.65 -0.72
N PRO A 463 -18.70 -7.50 -0.05
CA PRO A 463 -19.93 -8.17 -0.46
C PRO A 463 -20.41 -7.81 -1.88
N PHE A 464 -19.91 -6.71 -2.44
CA PHE A 464 -20.28 -6.16 -3.74
C PHE A 464 -19.28 -6.52 -4.84
N LEU A 465 -18.24 -7.30 -4.53
CA LEU A 465 -17.19 -7.66 -5.47
C LEU A 465 -17.51 -8.97 -6.19
N VAL A 466 -17.25 -8.97 -7.51
CA VAL A 466 -17.31 -10.12 -8.41
C VAL A 466 -16.02 -10.16 -9.22
N TRP A 467 -15.37 -11.31 -9.32
CA TRP A 467 -14.20 -11.49 -10.17
C TRP A 467 -14.54 -11.34 -11.65
N GLU A 468 -13.70 -10.62 -12.39
CA GLU A 468 -13.69 -10.53 -13.85
C GLU A 468 -12.24 -10.53 -14.35
N GLY A 469 -11.83 -11.61 -15.02
CA GLY A 469 -10.43 -11.80 -15.40
C GLY A 469 -9.55 -11.86 -14.15
N MET A 470 -8.64 -10.90 -13.98
CA MET A 470 -7.77 -10.75 -12.79
C MET A 470 -8.19 -9.64 -11.81
N VAL A 471 -9.31 -8.96 -12.04
CA VAL A 471 -9.78 -7.86 -11.17
C VAL A 471 -11.05 -8.25 -10.42
N LEU A 472 -11.30 -7.56 -9.31
CA LEU A 472 -12.57 -7.61 -8.59
C LEU A 472 -13.43 -6.41 -9.02
N ARG A 473 -14.49 -6.63 -9.78
CA ARG A 473 -15.41 -5.58 -10.21
C ARG A 473 -16.52 -5.37 -9.17
N PHE A 474 -16.81 -4.11 -8.90
CA PHE A 474 -17.87 -3.69 -8.00
C PHE A 474 -19.23 -3.73 -8.71
N TYR A 475 -20.20 -4.37 -8.07
CA TYR A 475 -21.60 -4.43 -8.47
C TYR A 475 -22.51 -4.18 -7.27
N PRO A 476 -23.60 -3.41 -7.41
CA PRO A 476 -24.56 -3.23 -6.33
C PRO A 476 -25.42 -4.49 -6.17
N LEU A 477 -24.86 -5.50 -5.52
CA LEU A 477 -25.53 -6.77 -5.23
C LEU A 477 -26.48 -6.62 -4.04
N ALA A 478 -27.67 -7.20 -4.13
CA ALA A 478 -28.59 -7.37 -3.02
C ALA A 478 -27.92 -8.30 -2.00
N ALA A 479 -27.65 -7.78 -0.80
CA ALA A 479 -26.90 -8.50 0.20
C ALA A 479 -27.68 -9.72 0.73
N GLU A 480 -27.24 -10.93 0.41
CA GLU A 480 -27.37 -12.07 1.31
C GLU A 480 -26.01 -12.27 2.00
N ALA A 481 -25.69 -11.39 2.95
CA ALA A 481 -24.45 -11.55 3.71
C ALA A 481 -24.62 -12.69 4.72
N SER A 482 -23.99 -13.83 4.45
CA SER A 482 -23.74 -14.82 5.50
C SER A 482 -22.73 -14.23 6.50
N GLU A 483 -22.78 -14.66 7.76
CA GLU A 483 -21.79 -14.27 8.78
C GLU A 483 -20.34 -14.60 8.36
N SER A 484 -20.19 -15.51 7.39
CA SER A 484 -18.93 -15.95 6.82
C SER A 484 -18.33 -14.97 5.78
N ASP A 485 -19.13 -14.05 5.24
CA ASP A 485 -18.70 -13.06 4.21
C ASP A 485 -17.97 -11.85 4.80
N ARG A 486 -17.93 -11.73 6.13
CA ARG A 486 -17.40 -10.56 6.86
C ARG A 486 -15.89 -10.61 7.12
N GLN A 487 -15.16 -11.59 6.59
CA GLN A 487 -13.73 -11.79 6.87
C GLN A 487 -12.88 -11.90 5.59
N GLY A 488 -12.71 -10.79 4.87
CA GLY A 488 -11.60 -10.60 3.92
C GLY A 488 -11.47 -11.59 2.75
N ASP A 489 -12.37 -12.57 2.61
CA ASP A 489 -12.21 -13.71 1.72
C ASP A 489 -12.62 -13.37 0.29
N ILE A 490 -11.70 -12.71 -0.41
CA ILE A 490 -11.87 -12.39 -1.82
C ILE A 490 -11.92 -13.64 -2.70
N MET A 491 -11.32 -14.76 -2.30
CA MET A 491 -11.38 -16.01 -3.06
C MET A 491 -12.79 -16.57 -3.09
N GLY A 492 -13.53 -16.48 -1.98
CA GLY A 492 -14.93 -16.91 -1.92
C GLY A 492 -15.90 -16.06 -2.74
N ARG A 493 -15.46 -14.95 -3.36
CA ARG A 493 -16.35 -14.07 -4.12
C ARG A 493 -16.80 -14.71 -5.43
N PRO A 494 -18.03 -14.42 -5.91
CA PRO A 494 -18.49 -14.90 -7.22
C PRO A 494 -17.56 -14.44 -8.36
N ILE A 495 -17.56 -15.17 -9.47
CA ILE A 495 -16.81 -14.82 -10.69
C ILE A 495 -17.76 -14.84 -11.88
N ASP A 496 -17.64 -13.82 -12.75
CA ASP A 496 -18.33 -13.83 -14.04
C ASP A 496 -17.53 -14.72 -15.01
N ILE A 497 -18.08 -15.91 -15.26
CA ILE A 497 -17.40 -17.00 -15.99
C ILE A 497 -17.02 -16.58 -17.40
N GLU A 498 -17.95 -15.96 -18.15
CA GLU A 498 -17.76 -15.71 -19.58
C GLU A 498 -16.62 -14.72 -19.90
N PRO A 499 -16.60 -13.48 -19.35
CA PRO A 499 -15.49 -12.57 -19.59
C PRO A 499 -14.18 -13.10 -19.00
N SER A 500 -14.22 -13.79 -17.85
CA SER A 500 -13.02 -14.35 -17.22
C SER A 500 -12.40 -15.47 -18.08
N PHE A 501 -13.21 -16.40 -18.58
CA PHE A 501 -12.74 -17.48 -19.45
C PHE A 501 -12.20 -16.93 -20.78
N ALA A 502 -12.87 -15.95 -21.38
CA ALA A 502 -12.38 -15.27 -22.58
C ALA A 502 -11.03 -14.58 -22.33
N PHE A 503 -10.87 -13.91 -21.18
CA PHE A 503 -9.61 -13.28 -20.78
C PHE A 503 -8.45 -14.31 -20.72
N TRP A 504 -8.63 -15.43 -20.03
CA TRP A 504 -7.59 -16.47 -19.93
C TRP A 504 -7.24 -17.12 -21.28
N ARG A 505 -8.24 -17.28 -22.15
CA ARG A 505 -8.06 -17.83 -23.49
C ARG A 505 -7.32 -16.88 -24.43
N GLU A 506 -7.69 -15.61 -24.44
CA GLU A 506 -7.33 -14.69 -25.53
C GLU A 506 -6.26 -13.69 -25.11
N THR A 507 -6.28 -13.29 -23.83
CA THR A 507 -5.58 -12.09 -23.36
C THR A 507 -4.42 -12.41 -22.43
N PHE A 508 -4.59 -13.33 -21.49
CA PHE A 508 -3.59 -13.62 -20.46
C PHE A 508 -2.26 -14.06 -21.07
N ARG A 509 -1.17 -13.41 -20.68
CA ARG A 509 0.20 -13.77 -21.06
C ARG A 509 1.11 -13.72 -19.84
N THR A 510 2.11 -14.57 -19.77
CA THR A 510 3.09 -14.59 -18.68
C THR A 510 4.42 -15.11 -19.19
N ASP A 511 5.51 -14.78 -18.50
CA ASP A 511 6.82 -15.37 -18.73
C ASP A 511 7.02 -16.53 -17.75
N THR A 512 6.90 -17.76 -18.26
CA THR A 512 7.05 -18.99 -17.49
C THR A 512 8.50 -19.34 -17.19
N ALA A 513 9.47 -18.63 -17.78
CA ALA A 513 10.89 -18.81 -17.50
C ALA A 513 11.41 -17.83 -16.43
N ALA A 514 10.60 -16.84 -16.03
CA ALA A 514 10.99 -15.84 -15.04
C ALA A 514 11.24 -16.49 -13.67
N ARG A 515 12.28 -16.04 -12.97
CA ARG A 515 12.49 -16.40 -11.57
C ARG A 515 11.51 -15.62 -10.71
N ILE A 516 10.67 -16.32 -9.95
CA ILE A 516 9.72 -15.70 -9.03
C ILE A 516 10.41 -15.42 -7.71
N THR A 517 10.39 -14.15 -7.33
CA THR A 517 11.04 -13.62 -6.12
C THR A 517 9.97 -13.08 -5.18
N ASP A 518 10.15 -13.30 -3.88
CA ASP A 518 9.08 -13.19 -2.87
C ASP A 518 8.53 -11.77 -2.71
N PHE A 519 9.39 -10.75 -2.83
CA PHE A 519 9.05 -9.36 -2.52
C PHE A 519 8.54 -8.55 -3.71
N ASP A 520 8.84 -8.96 -4.95
CA ASP A 520 8.48 -8.24 -6.17
C ASP A 520 7.47 -9.02 -7.03
N LYS A 521 7.79 -10.25 -7.48
CA LYS A 521 7.00 -10.98 -8.49
C LYS A 521 5.94 -11.89 -7.88
N ALA A 522 6.25 -12.54 -6.76
CA ALA A 522 5.33 -13.46 -6.09
C ALA A 522 3.96 -12.82 -5.79
N PRO A 523 3.86 -11.55 -5.35
CA PRO A 523 2.57 -10.92 -5.15
C PRO A 523 1.70 -10.88 -6.42
N TYR A 524 2.27 -10.64 -7.61
CA TYR A 524 1.49 -10.63 -8.86
C TYR A 524 1.11 -12.03 -9.31
N GLN A 525 2.03 -12.99 -9.14
CA GLN A 525 1.79 -14.40 -9.40
C GLN A 525 0.58 -14.91 -8.62
N VAL A 526 0.58 -14.69 -7.31
CA VAL A 526 -0.47 -15.16 -6.41
C VAL A 526 -1.84 -14.59 -6.82
N ARG A 527 -1.92 -13.30 -7.19
CA ARG A 527 -3.17 -12.67 -7.66
C ARG A 527 -3.73 -13.35 -8.90
N ALA A 528 -2.86 -13.58 -9.89
CA ALA A 528 -3.26 -14.20 -11.14
C ALA A 528 -3.69 -15.66 -10.91
N LEU A 529 -2.92 -16.40 -10.10
CA LEU A 529 -3.23 -17.76 -9.72
C LEU A 529 -4.58 -17.85 -8.99
N MET A 530 -4.82 -16.98 -8.01
CA MET A 530 -6.09 -16.87 -7.28
C MET A 530 -7.29 -16.72 -8.23
N ALA A 531 -7.23 -15.77 -9.16
CA ALA A 531 -8.30 -15.56 -10.14
C ALA A 531 -8.55 -16.80 -11.02
N GLY A 532 -7.48 -17.48 -11.44
CA GLY A 532 -7.57 -18.69 -12.26
C GLY A 532 -8.15 -19.88 -11.51
N LEU A 533 -7.71 -20.10 -10.27
CA LEU A 533 -8.26 -21.15 -9.39
C LEU A 533 -9.74 -20.91 -9.10
N ARG A 534 -10.13 -19.66 -8.83
CA ARG A 534 -11.54 -19.31 -8.61
C ARG A 534 -12.41 -19.59 -9.84
N LEU A 535 -11.89 -19.35 -11.05
CA LEU A 535 -12.61 -19.69 -12.29
C LEU A 535 -12.79 -21.20 -12.46
N ILE A 536 -11.77 -22.01 -12.10
CA ILE A 536 -11.88 -23.48 -12.12
C ILE A 536 -13.00 -23.94 -11.18
N GLU A 537 -13.04 -23.40 -9.95
CA GLU A 537 -14.10 -23.68 -8.98
C GLU A 537 -15.49 -23.35 -9.55
N ALA A 538 -15.66 -22.17 -10.15
CA ALA A 538 -16.94 -21.76 -10.73
C ALA A 538 -17.39 -22.63 -11.91
N LEU A 539 -16.44 -23.05 -12.75
CA LEU A 539 -16.72 -23.95 -13.87
C LEU A 539 -17.11 -25.35 -13.39
N ALA A 540 -16.48 -25.83 -12.31
CA ALA A 540 -16.86 -27.08 -11.65
C ALA A 540 -18.26 -26.99 -11.02
N GLU A 541 -18.56 -25.91 -10.30
CA GLU A 541 -19.89 -25.61 -9.73
C GLU A 541 -20.98 -25.54 -10.80
N ALA A 542 -20.66 -25.00 -11.98
CA ALA A 542 -21.56 -24.91 -13.13
C ALA A 542 -21.65 -26.21 -13.96
N GLU A 543 -20.98 -27.29 -13.52
CA GLU A 543 -20.90 -28.57 -14.23
C GLU A 543 -20.33 -28.46 -15.67
N ASP A 544 -19.56 -27.41 -15.97
CA ASP A 544 -18.90 -27.22 -17.27
C ASP A 544 -17.53 -27.92 -17.29
N THR A 545 -17.56 -29.25 -17.30
CA THR A 545 -16.37 -30.11 -17.27
C THR A 545 -15.40 -29.82 -18.42
N THR A 546 -15.90 -29.38 -19.58
CA THR A 546 -15.06 -29.11 -20.77
C THR A 546 -14.20 -27.88 -20.54
N ARG A 547 -14.82 -26.75 -20.17
CA ARG A 547 -14.08 -25.52 -19.89
C ARG A 547 -13.27 -25.62 -18.61
N CYS A 548 -13.75 -26.33 -17.61
CA CYS A 548 -12.99 -26.61 -16.38
C CYS A 548 -11.65 -27.28 -16.70
N ARG A 549 -11.66 -28.39 -17.47
CA ARG A 549 -10.44 -29.08 -17.92
C ARG A 549 -9.52 -28.17 -18.75
N GLN A 550 -10.06 -27.36 -19.66
CA GLN A 550 -9.28 -26.42 -20.46
C GLN A 550 -8.58 -25.39 -19.59
N MET A 551 -9.31 -24.77 -18.66
CA MET A 551 -8.78 -23.76 -17.76
C MET A 551 -7.70 -24.33 -16.83
N THR A 552 -7.91 -25.52 -16.26
CA THR A 552 -6.88 -26.20 -15.45
C THR A 552 -5.60 -26.45 -16.24
N GLY A 553 -5.71 -26.95 -17.48
CA GLY A 553 -4.56 -27.16 -18.34
C GLY A 553 -3.82 -25.86 -18.69
N TRP A 554 -4.54 -24.77 -18.96
CA TRP A 554 -3.92 -23.46 -19.16
C TRP A 554 -3.21 -22.96 -17.91
N LEU A 555 -3.85 -23.07 -16.75
CA LEU A 555 -3.28 -22.59 -15.49
C LEU A 555 -2.00 -23.33 -15.13
N MET A 556 -1.96 -24.66 -15.29
CA MET A 556 -0.75 -25.46 -15.08
C MET A 556 0.38 -25.08 -16.03
N ASN A 557 0.07 -24.67 -17.27
CA ASN A 557 1.06 -24.21 -18.23
C ASN A 557 1.55 -22.77 -17.95
N TYR A 558 0.65 -21.90 -17.47
CA TYR A 558 0.97 -20.52 -17.14
C TYR A 558 1.72 -20.38 -15.81
N PHE A 559 1.51 -21.32 -14.88
CA PHE A 559 2.14 -21.37 -13.57
C PHE A 559 2.72 -22.77 -13.34
N PRO A 560 3.79 -23.15 -14.05
CA PRO A 560 4.37 -24.47 -13.96
C PRO A 560 5.04 -24.71 -12.60
N ASP A 561 4.96 -25.95 -12.12
CA ASP A 561 5.53 -26.39 -10.84
C ASP A 561 7.05 -26.17 -10.75
N GLU A 562 7.72 -26.23 -11.90
CA GLU A 562 9.16 -26.02 -12.01
C GLU A 562 9.57 -24.55 -11.79
N GLN A 563 8.68 -23.59 -12.07
CA GLN A 563 8.92 -22.17 -11.87
C GLN A 563 8.65 -21.75 -10.42
N ASP A 564 7.53 -22.21 -9.86
CA ASP A 564 7.11 -21.98 -8.49
C ASP A 564 6.37 -23.22 -7.96
N PRO A 565 6.99 -24.00 -7.05
CA PRO A 565 6.44 -25.27 -6.59
C PRO A 565 5.01 -25.16 -6.07
N TRP A 566 4.12 -25.99 -6.60
CA TRP A 566 2.71 -25.98 -6.26
C TRP A 566 2.51 -26.35 -4.79
N GLY A 567 1.99 -25.38 -4.03
CA GLY A 567 1.75 -25.50 -2.59
C GLY A 567 0.28 -25.38 -2.22
N MET A 568 -0.01 -24.64 -1.14
CA MET A 568 -1.35 -24.56 -0.56
C MET A 568 -2.37 -24.14 -1.61
N ALA A 569 -2.16 -23.04 -2.34
CA ALA A 569 -3.13 -22.48 -3.29
C ALA A 569 -3.73 -23.54 -4.23
N TRP A 570 -2.90 -24.42 -4.80
CA TRP A 570 -3.36 -25.47 -5.73
C TRP A 570 -4.27 -26.52 -5.09
N THR A 571 -4.23 -26.70 -3.77
CA THR A 571 -5.16 -27.60 -3.08
C THR A 571 -6.61 -27.11 -3.09
N THR A 572 -6.88 -25.85 -3.44
CA THR A 572 -8.26 -25.34 -3.46
C THR A 572 -9.11 -25.99 -4.53
N VAL A 573 -8.51 -26.32 -5.67
CA VAL A 573 -9.22 -26.90 -6.82
C VAL A 573 -9.29 -28.43 -6.82
N VAL A 574 -8.58 -29.12 -5.92
CA VAL A 574 -8.52 -30.59 -5.91
C VAL A 574 -9.90 -31.23 -5.71
N GLU A 575 -10.63 -30.80 -4.67
CA GLU A 575 -12.00 -31.29 -4.42
C GLU A 575 -13.00 -30.84 -5.51
N PRO A 576 -13.06 -29.54 -5.91
CA PRO A 576 -13.90 -29.09 -7.02
C PRO A 576 -13.70 -29.87 -8.33
N LEU A 577 -12.45 -30.13 -8.72
CA LEU A 577 -12.13 -30.92 -9.92
C LEU A 577 -12.62 -32.36 -9.79
N ALA A 578 -12.36 -32.99 -8.64
CA ALA A 578 -12.78 -34.36 -8.40
C ALA A 578 -14.32 -34.50 -8.38
N ALA A 579 -15.02 -33.52 -7.79
CA ALA A 579 -16.48 -33.44 -7.79
C ALA A 579 -17.06 -33.28 -9.20
N ALA A 580 -16.38 -32.53 -10.08
CA ALA A 580 -16.74 -32.37 -11.49
C ALA A 580 -16.35 -33.58 -12.38
N GLY A 581 -15.86 -34.68 -11.79
CA GLY A 581 -15.46 -35.90 -12.51
C GLY A 581 -14.08 -35.82 -13.17
N LEU A 582 -13.29 -34.79 -12.89
CA LEU A 582 -11.91 -34.60 -13.38
C LEU A 582 -10.89 -35.16 -12.37
N THR A 583 -11.12 -36.40 -11.92
CA THR A 583 -10.32 -37.04 -10.88
C THR A 583 -8.86 -37.26 -11.29
N ASP A 584 -8.59 -37.42 -12.59
CA ASP A 584 -7.24 -37.52 -13.15
C ASP A 584 -6.42 -36.26 -12.87
N LEU A 585 -6.99 -35.08 -13.13
CA LEU A 585 -6.35 -33.79 -12.88
C LEU A 585 -6.25 -33.47 -11.39
N ALA A 586 -7.31 -33.74 -10.63
CA ALA A 586 -7.32 -33.55 -9.19
C ALA A 586 -6.23 -34.37 -8.49
N GLU A 587 -6.08 -35.64 -8.88
CA GLU A 587 -5.06 -36.55 -8.36
C GLU A 587 -3.65 -36.10 -8.77
N GLN A 588 -3.45 -35.68 -10.02
CA GLN A 588 -2.16 -35.12 -10.48
C GLN A 588 -1.74 -33.92 -9.61
N ILE A 589 -2.61 -32.94 -9.44
CA ILE A 589 -2.32 -31.74 -8.64
C ILE A 589 -2.02 -32.14 -7.19
N GLY A 590 -2.87 -32.94 -6.57
CA GLY A 590 -2.68 -33.37 -5.18
C GLY A 590 -1.36 -34.12 -4.96
N LEU A 591 -0.98 -35.01 -5.88
CA LEU A 591 0.29 -35.74 -5.81
C LEU A 591 1.50 -34.79 -5.96
N THR A 592 1.46 -33.84 -6.89
CA THR A 592 2.54 -32.85 -7.07
C THR A 592 2.73 -32.04 -5.79
N VAL A 593 1.66 -31.52 -5.20
CA VAL A 593 1.73 -30.73 -3.96
C VAL A 593 2.32 -31.55 -2.80
N VAL A 594 1.88 -32.81 -2.64
CA VAL A 594 2.45 -33.71 -1.60
C VAL A 594 3.95 -33.95 -1.83
N ASN A 595 4.36 -34.16 -3.08
CA ASN A 595 5.76 -34.38 -3.42
C ASN A 595 6.61 -33.14 -3.12
N ASN A 596 6.13 -31.94 -3.42
CA ASN A 596 6.84 -30.69 -3.11
C ASN A 596 6.98 -30.48 -1.60
N LEU A 597 5.92 -30.73 -0.84
CA LEU A 597 5.93 -30.66 0.62
C LEU A 597 6.98 -31.61 1.22
N GLU A 598 7.04 -32.85 0.73
CA GLU A 598 7.98 -33.87 1.25
C GLU A 598 9.43 -33.64 0.82
N GLN A 599 9.63 -33.01 -0.34
CA GLN A 599 10.96 -32.62 -0.83
C GLN A 599 11.46 -31.30 -0.21
N GLY A 600 10.63 -30.62 0.59
CA GLY A 600 10.98 -29.32 1.19
C GLY A 600 11.13 -28.21 0.15
N LYS A 601 10.38 -28.30 -0.96
CA LYS A 601 10.42 -27.32 -2.07
C LYS A 601 9.48 -26.13 -1.87
N LEU A 602 8.52 -26.24 -0.95
CA LEU A 602 7.54 -25.19 -0.72
C LEU A 602 8.15 -24.02 0.06
N SER A 603 7.49 -22.86 -0.01
CA SER A 603 7.83 -21.71 0.83
C SER A 603 7.80 -22.08 2.32
N GLU A 604 8.54 -21.36 3.17
CA GLU A 604 8.57 -21.63 4.61
C GLU A 604 7.16 -21.65 5.22
N TRP A 605 6.28 -20.76 4.77
CA TRP A 605 4.90 -20.70 5.23
C TRP A 605 4.11 -21.95 4.82
N ASP A 606 4.14 -22.33 3.54
CA ASP A 606 3.46 -23.53 3.06
C ASP A 606 4.00 -24.81 3.72
N GLN A 607 5.32 -24.85 3.96
CA GLN A 607 5.97 -25.94 4.65
C GLN A 607 5.44 -26.08 6.10
N GLN A 608 5.23 -24.97 6.80
CA GLN A 608 4.60 -24.95 8.12
C GLN A 608 3.13 -25.41 8.10
N GLN A 609 2.41 -25.16 7.00
CA GLN A 609 1.03 -25.62 6.82
C GLN A 609 0.91 -27.10 6.39
N GLY A 610 2.02 -27.82 6.26
CA GLY A 610 2.07 -29.21 5.78
C GLY A 610 1.02 -30.16 6.38
N PRO A 611 0.81 -30.20 7.72
CA PRO A 611 -0.23 -31.05 8.31
C PRO A 611 -1.64 -30.72 7.84
N PHE A 612 -1.97 -29.43 7.73
CA PHE A 612 -3.27 -28.97 7.25
C PHE A 612 -3.47 -29.30 5.77
N LEU A 613 -2.43 -29.09 4.97
CA LEU A 613 -2.42 -29.42 3.55
C LEU A 613 -2.69 -30.91 3.31
N LYS A 614 -1.94 -31.78 4.01
CA LYS A 614 -2.10 -33.25 3.90
C LYS A 614 -3.50 -33.69 4.31
N GLU A 615 -4.04 -33.13 5.39
CA GLU A 615 -5.39 -33.46 5.84
C GLU A 615 -6.47 -33.05 4.83
N ARG A 616 -6.35 -31.84 4.25
CA ARG A 616 -7.26 -31.36 3.21
C ARG A 616 -7.26 -32.29 1.99
N LEU A 617 -6.08 -32.65 1.49
CA LEU A 617 -5.95 -33.57 0.37
C LEU A 617 -6.48 -34.96 0.71
N ARG A 618 -6.27 -35.46 1.93
CA ARG A 618 -6.76 -36.77 2.38
C ARG A 618 -8.28 -36.83 2.39
N ILE A 619 -8.95 -35.78 2.87
CA ILE A 619 -10.41 -35.66 2.88
C ILE A 619 -10.94 -35.72 1.45
N ALA A 620 -10.43 -34.87 0.56
CA ALA A 620 -10.84 -34.83 -0.85
C ALA A 620 -10.57 -36.17 -1.56
N ALA A 621 -9.38 -36.76 -1.38
CA ALA A 621 -8.98 -38.01 -2.02
C ALA A 621 -9.85 -39.19 -1.59
N THR A 622 -10.20 -39.25 -0.31
CA THR A 622 -11.07 -40.31 0.22
C THR A 622 -12.50 -40.14 -0.28
N ALA A 623 -13.03 -38.91 -0.28
CA ALA A 623 -14.39 -38.61 -0.71
C ALA A 623 -14.62 -38.96 -2.20
N HIS A 624 -13.62 -38.75 -3.04
CA HIS A 624 -13.72 -38.91 -4.51
C HIS A 624 -12.94 -40.12 -5.07
N GLN A 625 -12.50 -41.04 -4.22
CA GLN A 625 -11.82 -42.30 -4.62
C GLN A 625 -10.54 -42.09 -5.47
N MET A 626 -9.75 -41.05 -5.15
CA MET A 626 -8.44 -40.80 -5.77
C MET A 626 -7.38 -41.75 -5.17
N ASN A 627 -7.38 -43.00 -5.64
CA ASN A 627 -6.67 -44.11 -4.97
C ASN A 627 -5.15 -43.92 -4.86
N GLY A 628 -4.49 -43.35 -5.87
CA GLY A 628 -3.06 -43.08 -5.84
C GLY A 628 -2.70 -42.00 -4.83
N LEU A 629 -3.51 -40.93 -4.74
CA LEU A 629 -3.33 -39.90 -3.72
C LEU A 629 -3.64 -40.42 -2.30
N VAL A 630 -4.66 -41.26 -2.14
CA VAL A 630 -4.96 -41.94 -0.87
C VAL A 630 -3.80 -42.83 -0.44
N GLU A 631 -3.22 -43.63 -1.36
CA GLU A 631 -2.08 -44.50 -1.07
C GLU A 631 -0.84 -43.68 -0.69
N ARG A 632 -0.59 -42.56 -1.39
CA ARG A 632 0.55 -41.69 -1.11
C ARG A 632 0.47 -40.96 0.24
N LEU A 633 -0.74 -40.62 0.69
CA LEU A 633 -0.98 -39.91 1.95
C LEU A 633 -1.02 -40.82 3.19
N ARG A 634 -1.10 -42.14 2.99
CA ARG A 634 -0.96 -43.16 4.04
C ARG A 634 0.50 -43.45 4.33
#